data_AF-A0A2E6PP20-F1
#
_entry.id   AF-A0A2E6PP20-F1
#
_cell.length_a   1.000
_cell.length_b   1.000
_cell.length_c   1.000
_cell.angle_alpha   90.00
_cell.angle_beta   90.00
_cell.angle_gamma   90.00
#
_symmetry.space_group_name_H-M   'P 1'
#
loop_
_entity.id
_entity.type
_entity.pdbx_description
1 polymer ?
#
loop_
_entity_poly.entity_id
_entity_poly.type
_entity_poly.pdbx_seq_one_letter_code
_entity_poly.pdbx_strand_id
1 'polypeptide(L)' 'MLLLSSDEYMQGRQEAVVCAITSNTCRLLPGDHLMNDWEEAGLVFPSVTTGIIRTIKQSMIERKIGLVSPGTSAR' A
#
# COMPACT_ATOMS: atom_id res chain seq x y z
N MET A 1 -0.90 -0.65 5.54
CA MET A 1 -1.63 -0.64 4.26
C MET A 1 -0.98 0.38 3.35
N LEU A 2 -1.06 0.20 2.03
CA LEU A 2 -0.55 1.17 1.06
C LEU A 2 -1.73 1.92 0.43
N LEU A 3 -1.62 3.24 0.32
CA LEU A 3 -2.60 4.10 -0.34
C LEU A 3 -2.39 4.09 -1.85
N LEU A 4 -3.46 3.86 -2.60
CA LEU A 4 -3.43 3.75 -4.07
C LEU A 4 -4.25 4.85 -4.76
N SER A 5 -5.20 5.47 -4.07
CA SER A 5 -6.00 6.57 -4.61
C SER A 5 -5.21 7.87 -4.70
N SER A 6 -5.46 8.67 -5.74
CA SER A 6 -4.89 10.00 -5.90
C SER A 6 -5.51 11.00 -4.93
N ASP A 7 -4.85 12.14 -4.75
CA ASP A 7 -5.36 13.23 -3.93
C ASP A 7 -6.69 13.78 -4.48
N GLU A 8 -6.84 13.89 -5.81
CA GLU A 8 -8.08 14.35 -6.44
C GLU A 8 -9.24 13.39 -6.15
N TYR A 9 -8.98 12.08 -6.15
CA TYR A 9 -9.99 11.09 -5.79
C TYR A 9 -10.44 11.26 -4.33
N MET A 10 -9.50 11.50 -3.43
CA MET A 10 -9.77 11.62 -1.99
C MET A 10 -10.40 12.96 -1.61
N GLN A 11 -10.07 14.07 -2.27
CA GLN A 11 -10.63 15.40 -1.95
C GLN A 11 -12.15 15.47 -2.17
N GLY A 12 -12.68 14.73 -3.16
CA GLY A 12 -14.12 14.69 -3.46
C GLY A 12 -14.89 13.58 -2.76
N ARG A 13 -14.26 12.77 -1.91
CA ARG A 13 -14.82 11.53 -1.36
C ARG A 13 -14.50 11.38 0.12
N GLN A 14 -15.26 10.56 0.83
CA GLN A 14 -14.90 10.17 2.19
C GLN A 14 -14.12 8.86 2.21
N GLU A 15 -13.84 8.30 1.03
CA GLU A 15 -13.19 7.03 0.84
C GLU A 15 -11.77 7.16 0.30
N ALA A 16 -10.98 6.13 0.52
CA ALA A 16 -9.65 5.92 -0.06
C ALA A 16 -9.54 4.48 -0.59
N VAL A 17 -8.76 4.30 -1.66
CA VAL A 17 -8.43 2.97 -2.20
C VAL A 17 -7.08 2.56 -1.65
N VAL A 18 -7.03 1.38 -1.02
CA VAL A 18 -5.82 0.87 -0.36
C VAL A 18 -5.60 -0.60 -0.68
N CYS A 19 -4.35 -1.07 -0.59
CA CYS A 19 -4.04 -2.50 -0.51
C CYS A 19 -3.43 -2.90 0.83
N ALA A 20 -3.61 -4.16 1.21
CA ALA A 20 -3.01 -4.69 2.43
C ALA A 20 -1.49 -4.86 2.28
N ILE A 21 -0.76 -4.71 3.39
CA ILE A 21 0.67 -4.99 3.49
C ILE A 21 0.83 -6.14 4.48
N THR A 22 1.70 -7.09 4.17
CA THR A 22 2.04 -8.22 5.05
C THR A 22 3.56 -8.41 5.10
N SER A 23 4.08 -8.81 6.26
CA SER A 23 5.48 -9.21 6.41
C SER A 23 5.71 -10.70 6.11
N ASN A 24 4.68 -11.42 5.67
CA ASN A 24 4.84 -12.78 5.16
C ASN A 24 5.38 -12.74 3.72
N THR A 25 6.69 -12.64 3.60
CA THR A 25 7.41 -12.60 2.32
C THR A 25 7.58 -13.98 1.67
N CYS A 26 7.32 -15.07 2.41
CA CYS A 26 7.51 -16.43 1.93
C CYS A 26 6.44 -16.89 0.92
N ARG A 27 5.29 -16.20 0.88
CA ARG A 27 4.18 -16.53 -0.02
C ARG A 27 3.83 -15.34 -0.87
N LEU A 28 4.06 -15.46 -2.17
CA LEU A 28 3.68 -14.48 -3.18
C LEU A 28 2.57 -15.05 -4.05
N LEU A 29 1.43 -14.37 -4.09
CA LEU A 29 0.29 -14.68 -4.95
C LEU A 29 0.28 -13.74 -6.16
N PRO A 30 -0.45 -14.08 -7.24
CA PRO A 30 -0.67 -13.15 -8.34
C PRO A 30 -1.24 -11.81 -7.83
N GLY A 31 -0.60 -10.71 -8.22
CA GLY A 31 -0.95 -9.35 -7.78
C GLY A 31 -0.20 -8.89 -6.53
N ASP A 32 0.53 -9.76 -5.84
CA ASP A 32 1.44 -9.36 -4.76
C ASP A 32 2.71 -8.72 -5.34
N HIS A 33 3.27 -7.75 -4.63
CA HIS A 33 4.51 -7.08 -5.00
C HIS A 33 5.45 -6.99 -3.79
N LEU A 34 6.67 -7.49 -3.96
CA LEU A 34 7.71 -7.40 -2.94
C LEU A 34 8.17 -5.95 -2.80
N MET A 35 8.10 -5.40 -1.59
CA MET A 35 8.55 -4.04 -1.30
C MET A 35 10.05 -4.07 -1.05
N ASN A 36 10.86 -3.72 -2.06
CA ASN A 36 12.31 -3.72 -1.94
C ASN A 36 12.83 -2.57 -1.06
N ASP A 37 12.07 -1.49 -0.98
CA ASP A 37 12.35 -0.24 -0.25
C ASP A 37 11.51 -0.13 1.03
N TRP A 38 11.26 -1.28 1.66
CA TRP A 38 10.41 -1.35 2.86
C TRP A 38 10.98 -0.55 4.03
N GLU A 39 12.31 -0.51 4.17
CA GLU A 39 13.00 0.19 5.26
C GLU A 39 12.86 1.71 5.09
N GLU A 40 13.08 2.22 3.87
CA GLU A 40 12.90 3.63 3.51
C GLU A 40 11.43 4.06 3.61
N ALA A 41 10.50 3.15 3.36
CA ALA A 41 9.07 3.36 3.57
C ALA A 41 8.65 3.36 5.06
N GLY A 42 9.59 3.10 5.98
CA GLY A 42 9.37 3.13 7.43
C GLY A 42 8.73 1.85 7.98
N LEU A 43 8.78 0.74 7.24
CA LEU A 43 8.35 -0.56 7.74
C LEU A 43 9.46 -1.21 8.59
N VAL A 44 9.06 -1.98 9.59
CA VAL A 44 9.99 -2.62 10.55
C VAL A 44 10.62 -3.90 9.98
N PHE A 45 9.95 -4.54 9.04
CA PHE A 45 10.35 -5.82 8.46
C PHE A 45 10.18 -5.81 6.94
N PRO A 46 10.93 -6.67 6.21
CA PRO A 46 10.66 -6.98 4.82
C PRO A 46 9.18 -7.27 4.60
N SER A 47 8.59 -6.64 3.57
CA SER A 47 7.15 -6.61 3.42
C SER A 47 6.72 -6.77 1.96
N VAL A 48 5.47 -7.18 1.78
CA VAL A 48 4.78 -7.38 0.50
C VAL A 48 3.51 -6.55 0.52
N THR A 49 3.26 -5.78 -0.55
CA THR A 49 1.91 -5.28 -0.84
C THR A 49 1.13 -6.41 -1.49
N THR A 50 -0.03 -6.73 -0.94
CA THR A 50 -0.85 -7.83 -1.46
C THR A 50 -1.76 -7.37 -2.59
N GLY A 51 -2.20 -8.29 -3.44
CA GLY A 51 -3.27 -8.05 -4.43
C GLY A 51 -4.66 -7.78 -3.81
N ILE A 52 -4.79 -7.79 -2.48
CA ILE A 52 -6.04 -7.51 -1.78
C ILE A 52 -6.26 -6.01 -1.70
N ILE A 53 -7.08 -5.49 -2.61
CA ILE A 53 -7.47 -4.09 -2.71
C ILE A 53 -8.84 -3.89 -2.06
N ARG A 54 -8.99 -2.81 -1.28
CA ARG A 54 -10.24 -2.43 -0.65
C ARG A 54 -10.44 -0.92 -0.67
N THR A 55 -11.70 -0.52 -0.69
CA THR A 55 -12.11 0.85 -0.40
C THR A 55 -12.37 0.97 1.11
N ILE A 56 -11.82 1.98 1.76
CA ILE A 56 -12.02 2.27 3.18
C ILE A 56 -12.51 3.70 3.37
N LYS A 57 -13.10 4.01 4.53
CA LYS A 57 -13.31 5.41 4.92
C LYS A 57 -11.97 6.05 5.28
N GLN A 58 -11.76 7.30 4.86
CA GLN A 58 -10.56 8.07 5.18
C GLN A 58 -10.37 8.22 6.70
N SER A 59 -11.46 8.26 7.47
CA SER A 59 -11.42 8.28 8.94
C SER A 59 -10.83 7.02 9.58
N MET A 60 -10.59 5.95 8.80
CA MET A 60 -9.89 4.74 9.27
C MET A 60 -8.37 4.86 9.14
N ILE A 61 -7.85 5.94 8.53
CA ILE A 61 -6.43 6.19 8.38
C ILE A 61 -5.94 7.02 9.57
N GLU A 62 -5.20 6.39 10.47
CA GLU A 62 -4.66 7.05 11.67
C GLU A 62 -3.55 8.05 11.33
N ARG A 63 -2.55 7.61 10.55
CA ARG A 63 -1.41 8.42 10.14
C ARG A 63 -0.67 7.85 8.95
N LYS A 64 0.11 8.71 8.28
CA LYS A 64 1.13 8.31 7.29
C LYS A 64 2.41 7.90 8.01
N ILE A 65 3.00 6.76 7.61
CA ILE A 65 4.26 6.26 8.17
C ILE A 65 5.47 6.49 7.26
N GLY A 66 5.25 6.63 5.96
CA GLY A 66 6.32 6.82 4.98
C GLY A 66 5.78 6.93 3.56
N LEU A 67 6.69 6.84 2.60
CA LEU A 67 6.41 6.80 1.17
C LEU A 67 7.14 5.61 0.57
N VAL A 68 6.48 4.95 -0.38
CA VAL A 68 7.12 3.93 -1.20
C VAL A 68 7.59 4.58 -2.50
N SER A 69 8.68 4.08 -3.03
CA SER A 69 9.21 4.44 -4.33
C SER A 69 8.21 4.02 -5.41
N PRO A 70 8.18 4.72 -6.55
CA PRO A 70 7.41 4.26 -7.70
C PRO A 70 7.90 2.86 -8.09
N GLY A 71 7.05 1.84 -7.88
CA GLY A 71 7.31 0.51 -8.39
C GLY A 71 7.42 0.57 -9.91
N THR A 72 8.36 -0.16 -10.50
CA THR A 72 8.35 -0.38 -11.95
C THR A 72 7.08 -1.17 -12.27
N SER A 73 6.03 -0.46 -12.70
CA SER A 73 4.81 -1.09 -13.21
C SER A 73 5.21 -1.94 -14.40
N ALA A 74 5.15 -3.27 -14.25
CA ALA A 74 5.28 -4.18 -15.38
C ALA A 74 4.16 -3.82 -16.36
N ARG A 75 4.57 -3.29 -17.53
CA ARG A 75 3.70 -3.14 -18.69
C ARG A 75 3.29 -4.50 -19.22
#